data_AF-A0A1H7MU33-F1
#
_entry.id   AF-A0A1H7MU33-F1
#
_cell.length_a   1.000
_cell.length_b   1.000
_cell.length_c   1.000
_cell.angle_alpha   90.00
_cell.angle_beta   90.00
_cell.angle_gamma   90.00
#
_symmetry.space_group_name_H-M   'P 1'
#
loop_
_entity.id
_entity.type
_entity.pdbx_description
1 polymer ?
#
loop_
_entity_poly.entity_id
_entity_poly.type
_entity_poly.pdbx_seq_one_letter_code
_entity_poly.pdbx_strand_id
1 'polypeptide(L)'
;MSKRTTTHSINERYEIVEKVINERESIYSLAKREGIDSSTIKGWLRSYRAKGIEGLKESIEWNTYSDKLKRQAVEHYLNTPESLEATCDRYT
;
A
#
# COMPACT_ATOMS: atom_id res chain seq x y z
N MET A 1 10.61 6.57 21.26
CA MET A 1 9.49 6.39 20.32
C MET A 1 9.85 7.05 19.01
N SER A 2 9.99 6.27 17.93
CA SER A 2 10.28 6.83 16.60
C SER A 2 9.06 7.63 16.13
N LYS A 3 9.26 8.92 15.85
CA LYS A 3 8.22 9.77 15.28
C LYS A 3 8.03 9.34 13.83
N ARG A 4 7.03 8.49 13.56
CA ARG A 4 6.47 8.35 12.21
C ARG A 4 5.70 9.64 11.92
N THR A 5 6.42 10.73 11.70
CA THR A 5 5.83 11.97 11.20
C THR A 5 5.66 11.79 9.72
N THR A 6 4.43 11.64 9.29
CA THR A 6 4.05 11.60 7.90
C THR A 6 4.25 12.96 7.27
N THR A 7 5.15 13.02 6.29
CA THR A 7 5.42 14.22 5.51
C THR A 7 4.23 14.63 4.63
N HIS A 8 3.35 13.68 4.28
CA HIS A 8 2.23 13.90 3.35
C HIS A 8 0.87 13.60 3.99
N SER A 9 -0.04 14.56 3.88
CA SER A 9 -1.43 14.44 4.33
C SER A 9 -2.21 13.43 3.49
N ILE A 10 -3.35 12.94 4.01
CA ILE A 10 -4.19 12.01 3.26
C ILE A 10 -4.70 12.60 1.94
N ASN A 11 -4.94 13.91 1.90
CA ASN A 11 -5.41 14.59 0.70
C ASN A 11 -4.33 14.61 -0.37
N GLU A 12 -3.08 14.91 -0.02
CA GLU A 12 -1.95 14.83 -0.97
C GLU A 12 -1.81 13.41 -1.54
N ARG A 13 -1.89 12.38 -0.68
CA ARG A 13 -1.82 10.98 -1.14
C ARG A 13 -2.95 10.63 -2.09
N TYR A 14 -4.16 11.09 -1.78
CA TYR A 14 -5.32 10.89 -2.62
C TYR A 14 -5.15 11.57 -3.98
N GLU A 15 -4.72 12.83 -4.01
CA GLU A 15 -4.51 13.58 -5.24
C GLU A 15 -3.45 12.91 -6.14
N ILE A 16 -2.36 12.43 -5.56
CA ILE A 16 -1.32 11.69 -6.30
C ILE A 16 -1.88 10.38 -6.87
N VAL A 17 -2.62 9.61 -6.07
CA VAL A 17 -3.22 8.34 -6.51
C VAL A 17 -4.27 8.58 -7.60
N GLU A 18 -5.08 9.63 -7.46
CA GLU A 18 -6.08 10.03 -8.43
C GLU A 18 -5.44 10.42 -9.77
N LYS A 19 -4.34 11.19 -9.76
CA LYS A 19 -3.58 11.51 -10.99
C LYS A 19 -3.01 10.28 -11.68
N VAL A 20 -2.51 9.29 -10.92
CA VAL A 20 -2.03 8.02 -11.52
C VAL A 20 -3.19 7.23 -12.17
N ILE A 21 -4.37 7.21 -11.54
CA ILE A 21 -5.49 6.39 -11.99
C ILE A 21 -6.28 7.07 -13.12
N ASN A 22 -6.62 8.35 -12.97
CA ASN A 22 -7.43 9.12 -13.92
C ASN A 22 -6.62 9.72 -15.05
N GLU A 23 -5.51 10.40 -14.73
CA GLU A 23 -4.67 11.08 -15.74
C GLU A 23 -3.66 10.14 -16.39
N ARG A 24 -3.52 8.91 -15.88
CA ARG A 24 -2.52 7.91 -16.29
C ARG A 24 -1.09 8.48 -16.28
N GLU A 25 -0.82 9.45 -15.41
CA GLU A 25 0.53 9.96 -15.21
C GLU A 25 1.45 8.83 -14.72
N SER A 26 2.71 8.87 -15.14
CA SER A 26 3.69 7.88 -14.69
C SER A 26 3.99 8.07 -13.21
N ILE A 27 4.02 6.97 -12.46
CA ILE A 27 4.44 6.96 -11.05
C ILE A 27 5.83 7.61 -10.91
N TYR A 28 6.71 7.41 -11.88
CA TYR A 28 8.06 7.97 -11.85
C TYR A 28 8.08 9.50 -12.03
N SER A 29 7.23 10.05 -12.90
CA SER A 29 7.15 11.51 -13.08
C SER A 29 6.56 12.18 -11.85
N LEU A 30 5.52 11.59 -11.25
CA LEU A 30 4.93 12.06 -10.01
C LEU A 30 5.91 11.97 -8.83
N ALA A 31 6.58 10.84 -8.68
CA ALA A 31 7.64 10.65 -7.67
C ALA A 31 8.70 11.74 -7.75
N LYS A 32 9.17 12.06 -8.96
CA LYS A 32 10.18 13.08 -9.19
C LYS A 32 9.66 14.51 -8.94
N ARG A 33 8.39 14.79 -9.30
CA ARG A 33 7.76 16.11 -9.14
C ARG A 33 7.48 16.43 -7.67
N GLU A 34 6.90 15.47 -6.96
CA GLU A 34 6.50 15.61 -5.56
C GLU A 34 7.64 15.29 -4.57
N GLY A 35 8.77 14.78 -5.06
CA GLY A 35 9.91 14.37 -4.23
C GLY A 35 9.65 13.11 -3.39
N ILE A 36 8.71 12.28 -3.83
CA ILE A 36 8.27 11.07 -3.12
C ILE A 36 8.91 9.83 -3.77
N ASP A 37 9.32 8.86 -2.97
CA ASP A 37 9.84 7.62 -3.53
C ASP A 37 8.77 6.85 -4.31
N SER A 38 9.14 6.34 -5.49
CA SER A 38 8.21 5.59 -6.36
C SER A 38 7.61 4.36 -5.69
N SER A 39 8.33 3.75 -4.74
CA SER A 39 7.84 2.59 -3.95
C SER A 39 6.74 3.01 -2.98
N THR A 40 6.83 4.23 -2.43
CA THR A 40 5.80 4.81 -1.56
C THR A 40 4.50 5.03 -2.33
N ILE A 41 4.58 5.60 -3.54
CA ILE A 41 3.40 5.80 -4.40
C ILE A 41 2.80 4.44 -4.81
N LYS A 42 3.62 3.45 -5.15
CA LYS A 42 3.14 2.08 -5.43
C LYS A 42 2.41 1.48 -4.21
N GLY A 43 2.95 1.68 -3.00
CA GLY A 43 2.31 1.27 -1.76
C GLY A 43 0.94 1.92 -1.56
N TRP A 44 0.84 3.24 -1.76
CA TRP A 44 -0.44 3.96 -1.71
C TRP A 44 -1.43 3.46 -2.75
N LEU A 45 -0.98 3.19 -3.98
CA LEU A 45 -1.82 2.64 -5.04
C LEU A 45 -2.38 1.25 -4.67
N ARG A 46 -1.54 0.40 -4.08
CA ARG A 46 -1.93 -0.94 -3.62
C ARG A 46 -2.95 -0.84 -2.48
N SER A 47 -2.70 -0.01 -1.48
CA SER A 47 -3.65 0.19 -0.38
C SER A 47 -4.97 0.80 -0.86
N TYR A 48 -4.92 1.73 -1.82
CA TYR A 48 -6.11 2.32 -2.42
C TYR A 48 -6.93 1.29 -3.21
N ARG A 49 -6.28 0.39 -3.96
CA ARG A 49 -6.99 -0.70 -4.66
C ARG A 49 -7.63 -1.70 -3.69
N ALA A 50 -7.01 -1.95 -2.54
CA ALA A 50 -7.51 -2.91 -1.56
C ALA A 50 -8.63 -2.36 -0.66
N LYS A 51 -8.47 -1.12 -0.17
CA LYS A 51 -9.32 -0.53 0.89
C LYS A 51 -9.85 0.87 0.52
N GLY A 52 -9.67 1.33 -0.71
CA GLY A 52 -10.09 2.66 -1.16
C GLY A 52 -9.36 3.78 -0.41
N ILE A 53 -10.08 4.88 -0.13
CA ILE A 53 -9.56 6.04 0.60
C ILE A 53 -9.09 5.66 2.01
N GLU A 54 -9.73 4.68 2.65
CA GLU A 54 -9.32 4.21 3.98
C GLU A 54 -7.92 3.58 3.98
N GLY A 55 -7.50 2.98 2.85
CA GLY A 55 -6.14 2.45 2.68
C GLY A 55 -5.05 3.52 2.59
N LEU A 56 -5.40 4.77 2.26
CA LEU A 56 -4.45 5.90 2.22
C LEU A 56 -4.26 6.55 3.60
N LYS A 57 -5.21 6.29 4.51
CA LYS A 57 -5.18 6.71 5.91
C LYS A 57 -4.02 6.03 6.60
N GLU A 58 -3.36 6.76 7.49
CA GLU A 58 -2.34 6.15 8.33
C GLU A 58 -2.96 5.03 9.15
N SER A 59 -2.22 3.91 9.26
CA SER A 59 -2.54 2.88 10.24
C SER A 59 -2.27 3.46 11.62
N ILE A 60 -3.30 4.09 12.20
CA ILE A 60 -3.27 4.62 13.57
C ILE A 60 -3.20 3.46 14.57
N GLU A 61 -3.76 2.31 14.17
CA GLU A 61 -3.77 1.09 14.95
C GLU A 61 -2.79 0.05 14.42
N TRP A 62 -2.32 -0.81 15.32
CA TRP A 62 -1.54 -1.99 14.96
C TRP A 62 -2.48 -2.99 14.28
N ASN A 63 -2.29 -3.23 12.99
CA ASN A 63 -2.97 -4.31 12.30
C ASN A 63 -2.45 -5.65 12.85
N THR A 64 -3.16 -6.16 13.85
CA THR A 64 -2.81 -7.42 14.49
C THR A 64 -3.34 -8.54 13.61
N TYR A 65 -2.45 -9.13 12.81
CA TYR A 65 -2.79 -10.33 12.06
C TYR A 65 -3.12 -11.45 13.04
N SER A 66 -4.34 -11.98 12.94
CA SER A 66 -4.77 -13.12 13.74
C SER A 66 -3.93 -14.37 13.43
N ASP A 67 -3.74 -15.25 14.41
CA ASP A 67 -2.95 -16.48 14.24
C ASP A 67 -3.48 -17.34 13.07
N LYS A 68 -4.81 -17.38 12.93
CA LYS A 68 -5.51 -18.06 11.83
C LYS A 68 -5.12 -17.49 10.47
N LEU A 69 -5.09 -16.17 10.33
CA LEU A 69 -4.75 -15.52 9.05
C LEU A 69 -3.28 -15.74 8.69
N LYS A 70 -2.37 -15.68 9.68
CA LYS A 70 -0.95 -15.99 9.47
C LYS A 70 -0.75 -17.43 8.99
N ARG A 71 -1.43 -18.41 9.61
CA ARG A 71 -1.37 -19.81 9.21
C ARG A 71 -1.89 -20.01 7.79
N GLN A 72 -3.03 -19.42 7.45
CA GLN A 72 -3.59 -19.50 6.10
C GLN A 72 -2.64 -18.94 5.04
N ALA A 73 -1.98 -17.81 5.31
CA ALA A 73 -1.01 -17.24 4.37
C ALA A 73 0.19 -18.17 4.14
N VAL A 74 0.71 -18.79 5.20
CA VAL A 74 1.84 -19.74 5.10
C VAL A 74 1.44 -21.02 4.37
N GLU A 75 0.29 -21.60 4.72
CA GLU A 75 -0.23 -22.78 4.03
C GLU A 75 -0.49 -22.50 2.55
N HIS A 76 -1.07 -21.34 2.21
CA HIS A 76 -1.31 -20.95 0.82
C HIS A 76 0.00 -20.83 0.03
N TYR A 77 1.03 -20.19 0.60
CA TYR A 77 2.34 -20.06 -0.04
C TYR A 77 3.02 -21.43 -0.26
N LEU A 78 2.89 -22.36 0.67
CA LEU A 78 3.46 -23.70 0.55
C LEU A 78 2.73 -24.58 -0.48
N ASN A 79 1.44 -24.35 -0.67
CA ASN A 79 0.59 -25.17 -1.56
C ASN A 79 0.44 -24.61 -2.98
N THR A 80 0.87 -23.37 -3.23
CA THR A 80 0.64 -22.69 -4.52
C THR A 80 1.98 -22.24 -5.11
N PRO A 81 2.22 -22.36 -6.43
CA PRO A 81 3.43 -21.82 -7.08
C PRO A 81 3.42 -20.28 -7.20
N GLU A 82 2.66 -19.59 -6.35
CA GLU A 82 2.55 -18.14 -6.38
C GLU A 82 3.75 -17.48 -5.73
N SER A 83 4.08 -16.27 -6.20
CA SER A 83 5.16 -15.49 -5.60
C SER A 83 4.78 -15.03 -4.19
N LEU A 84 5.82 -14.75 -3.39
CA LEU A 84 5.67 -14.16 -2.06
C LEU A 84 4.82 -12.87 -2.13
N GLU A 85 5.09 -12.01 -3.12
CA GLU A 85 4.34 -10.77 -3.33
C GLU A 85 2.85 -11.03 -3.58
N ALA A 86 2.52 -11.97 -4.48
CA ALA A 86 1.12 -12.30 -4.79
C ALA A 86 0.37 -12.85 -3.57
N THR A 87 1.06 -13.60 -2.71
CA THR A 87 0.48 -14.09 -1.45
C THR A 87 0.26 -12.94 -0.48
N CYS A 88 1.24 -12.05 -0.30
CA CYS A 88 1.08 -10.88 0.55
C CYS A 88 -0.07 -9.97 0.09
N ASP A 89 -0.25 -9.76 -1.22
CA ASP A 89 -1.36 -8.97 -1.77
C ASP A 89 -2.74 -9.52 -1.41
N ARG A 90 -2.83 -10.82 -1.18
CA ARG A 90 -4.07 -11.54 -0.91
C ARG A 90 -4.47 -11.52 0.57
N TYR A 91 -3.51 -11.38 1.48
CA TYR A 91 -3.71 -11.49 2.93
C TYR A 91 -3.40 -10.19 3.72
N THR A 92 -3.27 -9.03 3.05
CA THR A 92 -3.13 -7.68 3.63
C THR A 92 -4.45 -6.99 4.00
#